data_AF-A0A528CVF6-F1
#
_entry.id   AF-A0A528CVF6-F1
#
_cell.length_a   1.000
_cell.length_b   1.000
_cell.length_c   1.000
_cell.angle_alpha   90.00
_cell.angle_beta   90.00
_cell.angle_gamma   90.00
#
_symmetry.space_group_name_H-M   'P 1'
#
loop_
_entity.id
_entity.type
_entity.pdbx_description
1 polymer ?
#
loop_
_entity_poly.entity_id
_entity_poly.type
_entity_poly.pdbx_seq_one_letter_code
_entity_poly.pdbx_strand_id
1 'polypeptide(L)' 'MDNLDEKLVTLLRHNGRRSVSDLAIELGVSRATVRARMER' A
#
# COMPACT_ATOMS: atom_id res chain seq x y z
N MET A 1 -3.28 -7.31 11.21
CA MET A 1 -3.22 -7.01 9.76
C MET A 1 -4.63 -7.11 9.24
N ASP A 2 -5.10 -6.06 8.58
CA ASP A 2 -6.38 -6.13 7.86
C ASP A 2 -6.15 -6.46 6.37
N ASN A 3 -7.26 -6.63 5.64
CA ASN A 3 -7.22 -6.99 4.21
C ASN A 3 -6.50 -5.93 3.35
N LEU A 4 -6.47 -4.66 3.79
CA LEU A 4 -5.72 -3.62 3.09
C LEU A 4 -4.22 -3.77 3.33
N ASP A 5 -3.81 -4.06 4.57
CA ASP A 5 -2.41 -4.33 4.92
C ASP A 5 -1.87 -5.55 4.18
N GLU A 6 -2.65 -6.64 4.10
CA GLU A 6 -2.25 -7.86 3.38
C GLU A 6 -2.02 -7.58 1.89
N LYS A 7 -2.92 -6.83 1.25
CA LYS A 7 -2.76 -6.41 -0.15
C LYS A 7 -1.56 -5.50 -0.32
N LEU A 8 -1.37 -4.51 0.55
CA LEU A 8 -0.22 -3.61 0.52
C LEU A 8 1.10 -4.37 0.63
N VAL A 9 1.21 -5.30 1.58
CA VAL A 9 2.38 -6.16 1.75
C VAL A 9 2.60 -7.04 0.52
N THR A 10 1.54 -7.59 -0.06
CA THR A 10 1.62 -8.41 -1.29
C THR A 10 2.20 -7.59 -2.45
N LEU A 11 1.68 -6.37 -2.68
CA LEU A 11 2.18 -5.48 -3.73
C LEU A 11 3.65 -5.09 -3.52
N LEU A 12 4.04 -4.79 -2.28
CA LEU A 12 5.42 -4.46 -1.94
C LEU A 12 6.37 -5.66 -2.03
N ARG A 13 5.90 -6.88 -1.74
CA ARG A 13 6.69 -8.10 -1.93
C ARG A 13 6.98 -8.37 -3.41
N HIS A 14 6.02 -8.09 -4.29
CA HIS A 14 6.22 -8.18 -5.73
C HIS A 14 7.13 -7.07 -6.26
N ASN A 15 6.95 -5.83 -5.78
CA ASN A 15 7.78 -4.69 -6.15
C ASN A 15 7.84 -3.63 -5.04
N GLY A 16 8.87 -3.70 -4.20
CA GLY A 16 9.08 -2.77 -3.09
C GLY A 16 9.51 -1.36 -3.52
N ARG A 17 9.78 -1.15 -4.82
CA ARG A 17 10.10 0.18 -5.39
C ARG A 17 8.88 0.90 -5.97
N ARG A 18 7.68 0.31 -5.88
CA ARG A 18 6.45 0.97 -6.31
C ARG A 18 6.24 2.30 -5.60
N SER A 19 5.74 3.29 -6.32
CA SER A 19 5.43 4.58 -5.72
C SER A 19 4.18 4.48 -4.83
N VAL A 20 4.12 5.33 -3.81
CA VAL A 20 2.93 5.45 -2.95
C VAL A 20 1.68 5.82 -3.75
N SER A 21 1.84 6.57 -4.84
CA SER A 21 0.73 6.95 -5.72
C SER A 21 0.14 5.73 -6.44
N ASP A 22 1.00 4.85 -6.96
CA ASP A 22 0.56 3.64 -7.67
C ASP A 22 -0.13 2.67 -6.70
N LEU A 23 0.43 2.50 -5.51
CA LEU A 23 -0.18 1.69 -4.45
C LEU A 23 -1.55 2.22 -4.05
N ALA A 24 -1.71 3.54 -3.95
CA ALA A 24 -2.98 4.18 -3.62
C ALA A 24 -4.04 3.92 -4.70
N ILE A 25 -3.68 4.06 -5.98
CA ILE A 25 -4.56 3.78 -7.12
C ILE A 25 -4.98 2.31 -7.11
N GLU A 26 -4.03 1.39 -6.95
CA GLU A 26 -4.31 -0.05 -7.03
C GLU A 26 -5.11 -0.58 -5.84
N LEU A 27 -4.92 0.01 -4.67
CA LEU A 27 -5.67 -0.32 -3.46
C LEU A 27 -7.00 0.45 -3.33
N GLY A 28 -7.25 1.45 -4.19
CA GLY A 28 -8.47 2.26 -4.17
C GLY A 28 -8.59 3.17 -2.94
N VAL A 29 -7.46 3.61 -2.38
CA VAL A 29 -7.41 4.45 -1.17
C VAL A 29 -6.57 5.71 -1.40
N SER A 30 -6.59 6.65 -0.45
CA SER A 30 -5.75 7.84 -0.54
C SER A 30 -4.26 7.55 -0.30
N ARG A 31 -3.37 8.38 -0.85
CA ARG A 31 -1.92 8.31 -0.58
C ARG A 31 -1.61 8.47 0.91
N ALA A 32 -2.37 9.31 1.62
CA ALA A 32 -2.24 9.50 3.06
C ALA A 32 -2.57 8.21 3.82
N THR A 33 -3.62 7.48 3.39
CA THR A 33 -3.99 6.18 3.97
C THR A 33 -2.87 5.16 3.77
N VAL A 34 -2.28 5.07 2.56
CA VAL A 34 -1.16 4.16 2.31
C VAL A 34 0.04 4.49 3.20
N ARG A 35 0.44 5.77 3.30
CA ARG A 35 1.54 6.18 4.20
C ARG A 35 1.28 5.81 5.65
N ALA A 36 0.09 6.11 6.16
CA ALA A 36 -0.29 5.76 7.53
C ALA A 36 -0.29 4.24 7.78
N ARG A 37 -0.48 3.40 6.74
CA ARG A 37 -0.30 1.95 6.87
C ARG A 37 1.17 1.53 6.85
N MET A 38 2.00 2.17 6.03
CA MET A 38 3.43 1.85 5.93
C MET A 38 4.22 2.24 7.19
N GLU A 39 3.74 3.22 7.95
CA GLU A 39 4.36 3.68 9.21
C GLU A 39 3.99 2.81 10.43
N ARG A 40 3.01 1.89 10.28
CA ARG A 40 2.49 1.04 11.36
C ARG A 40 3.18 -0.31 11.48
#